data_AF-A0AAV1M0U2-F1
#
_entry.id   AF-A0AAV1M0U2-F1
#
_cell.length_a   1.000
_cell.length_b   1.000
_cell.length_c   1.000
_cell.angle_alpha   90.00
_cell.angle_beta   90.00
_cell.angle_gamma   90.00
#
_symmetry.space_group_name_H-M   'P 1'
#
loop_
_entity.id
_entity.type
_entity.pdbx_description
1 polymer ?
#
loop_
_entity_poly.entity_id
_entity_poly.type
_entity_poly.pdbx_seq_one_letter_code
_entity_poly.pdbx_strand_id
1 'polypeptide(L)'
;MRIRGRLEKSELDEQVKHPIVLPHSCHLTLLIVADAHEKTLHGGPQLMANYLRSAYWVIGARSLVQQYVRKCVTCAKQRASVRNQLMGALPSVRCTPARPFLYSGVDYAGPISIRTTKGRGHRSYKGYICLFVCMSTRAIHLEVVSDMSTQAFLAAFRRFVSRRGHCAKLWSDNGSNFVGASRELQQLASIQPAIAEYLEANNTEWHFIPPHAPNFGGLWEAGVKSTKFHLKRVIGDSTLTYEEMTTFLNQVEACLNSRPISVINFTDPGEPLPLTPGHFLIGEPIINVPDKNYKSSNVSYLTRWQFVQRMLQSFWKRWSQEYLSKLMNRYKWASQVPEPNVGDVVLIKEDDLPPSRWLLGRVIEKHPGDDNVTRVVTLRTKTSVIKRPTSKLCILPISDP
;
A
#
# COMPACT_ATOMS: atom_id res chain seq x y z
N MET A 1 -25.50 -13.47 48.84
CA MET A 1 -24.51 -14.34 49.52
C MET A 1 -23.14 -13.70 49.38
N ARG A 2 -22.30 -13.70 50.42
CA ARG A 2 -20.92 -13.16 50.39
C ARG A 2 -19.93 -14.27 50.67
N ILE A 3 -18.75 -14.21 50.05
CA ILE A 3 -17.68 -15.18 50.33
C ILE A 3 -16.94 -14.78 51.61
N ARG A 4 -16.68 -15.76 52.47
CA ARG A 4 -15.73 -15.64 53.57
C ARG A 4 -14.42 -16.28 53.15
N GLY A 5 -13.31 -15.65 53.51
CA GLY A 5 -11.99 -16.03 53.04
C GLY A 5 -10.90 -15.69 54.04
N ARG A 6 -9.65 -15.99 53.68
CA ARG A 6 -8.47 -15.86 54.56
C ARG A 6 -8.01 -14.42 54.85
N LEU A 7 -8.74 -13.41 54.36
CA LEU A 7 -8.37 -11.99 54.45
C LEU A 7 -9.04 -11.26 55.63
N GLU A 8 -9.70 -11.99 56.55
CA GLU A 8 -10.41 -11.41 57.70
C GLU A 8 -9.55 -10.49 58.57
N LYS A 9 -8.26 -10.82 58.77
CA LYS A 9 -7.32 -10.03 59.58
C LYS A 9 -6.59 -8.91 58.83
N SER A 10 -6.93 -8.66 57.56
CA SER A 10 -6.29 -7.59 56.77
C SER A 10 -6.87 -6.21 57.11
N GLU A 11 -6.16 -5.12 56.81
CA GLU A 11 -6.69 -3.75 56.93
C GLU A 11 -7.55 -3.31 55.72
N LEU A 12 -7.89 -4.25 54.83
CA LEU A 12 -8.70 -3.97 53.65
C LEU A 12 -10.16 -3.65 54.01
N ASP A 13 -10.84 -2.92 53.14
CA ASP A 13 -12.26 -2.61 53.28
C ASP A 13 -13.13 -3.88 53.28
N GLU A 14 -14.24 -3.84 54.00
CA GLU A 14 -15.10 -5.00 54.28
C GLU A 14 -15.71 -5.59 53.00
N GLN A 15 -15.91 -4.76 51.97
CA GLN A 15 -16.39 -5.19 50.66
C GLN A 15 -15.35 -6.02 49.89
N VAL A 16 -14.07 -5.75 50.09
CA VAL A 16 -12.96 -6.50 49.48
C VAL A 16 -12.74 -7.82 50.24
N LYS A 17 -12.88 -7.80 51.57
CA LYS A 17 -12.78 -9.00 52.42
C LYS A 17 -13.91 -9.98 52.16
N HIS A 18 -15.12 -9.46 51.98
CA HIS A 18 -16.34 -10.24 51.83
C HIS A 18 -17.15 -9.82 50.59
N PRO A 19 -16.64 -10.13 49.38
CA PRO A 19 -17.27 -9.73 48.13
C PRO A 19 -18.61 -10.43 47.94
N ILE A 20 -19.55 -9.74 47.30
CA ILE A 20 -20.88 -10.26 46.98
C ILE A 20 -20.76 -11.25 45.82
N VAL A 21 -21.30 -12.46 46.00
CA VAL A 21 -21.31 -13.49 44.96
C VAL A 21 -22.39 -13.17 43.93
N LEU A 22 -21.98 -13.13 42.66
CA LEU A 22 -22.89 -12.89 41.54
C LEU A 22 -22.88 -14.09 40.58
N PRO A 23 -24.05 -14.59 40.16
CA PRO A 23 -24.15 -15.65 39.16
C PRO A 23 -23.73 -15.14 37.78
N HIS A 24 -23.17 -16.02 36.94
CA HIS A 24 -22.66 -15.69 35.61
C HIS A 24 -23.72 -15.09 34.67
N SER A 25 -24.93 -15.64 34.70
CA SER A 25 -25.96 -15.43 33.66
C SER A 25 -27.15 -14.59 34.14
N CYS A 26 -26.92 -13.61 35.03
CA CYS A 26 -27.97 -12.69 35.49
C CYS A 26 -27.83 -11.30 34.85
N HIS A 27 -28.96 -10.65 34.61
CA HIS A 27 -29.01 -9.29 34.05
C HIS A 27 -28.22 -8.29 34.89
N LEU A 28 -28.32 -8.37 36.22
CA LEU A 28 -27.55 -7.51 37.13
C LEU A 28 -26.04 -7.68 36.94
N THR A 29 -25.56 -8.92 36.77
CA THR A 29 -24.14 -9.21 36.53
C THR A 29 -23.65 -8.57 35.22
N LEU A 30 -24.47 -8.60 34.17
CA LEU A 30 -24.15 -7.96 32.88
C LEU A 30 -24.03 -6.44 33.02
N LEU A 31 -24.95 -5.80 33.76
CA LEU A 31 -24.90 -4.36 34.04
C LEU A 31 -23.66 -3.98 34.86
N ILE A 32 -23.29 -4.78 35.85
CA ILE A 32 -22.08 -4.55 36.67
C ILE A 32 -20.81 -4.72 35.82
N VAL A 33 -20.78 -5.68 34.89
CA VAL A 33 -19.68 -5.83 33.92
C VAL A 33 -19.62 -4.63 32.95
N ALA A 34 -20.78 -4.10 32.53
CA ALA A 34 -20.87 -2.90 31.72
C ALA A 34 -20.33 -1.66 32.45
N ASP A 35 -20.75 -1.44 33.70
CA ASP A 35 -20.26 -0.36 34.56
C ASP A 35 -18.75 -0.46 34.80
N ALA A 36 -18.25 -1.67 35.11
CA ALA A 36 -16.83 -1.94 35.23
C ALA A 36 -16.07 -1.64 33.93
N HIS A 37 -16.68 -1.88 32.78
CA HIS A 37 -16.07 -1.59 31.48
C HIS A 37 -15.90 -0.09 31.24
N GLU A 38 -16.91 0.71 31.59
CA GLU A 38 -16.89 2.17 31.46
C GLU A 38 -15.94 2.82 32.47
N LYS A 39 -16.03 2.41 33.75
CA LYS A 39 -15.17 2.96 34.82
C LYS A 39 -13.70 2.61 34.68
N THR A 40 -13.38 1.49 34.03
CA THR A 40 -11.99 1.14 33.67
C THR A 40 -11.57 1.74 32.32
N LEU A 41 -12.37 2.63 31.74
CA LEU A 41 -12.11 3.30 30.46
C LEU A 41 -11.77 2.30 29.34
N HIS A 42 -12.61 1.27 29.18
CA HIS A 42 -12.39 0.18 28.21
C HIS A 42 -11.13 -0.66 28.50
N GLY A 43 -10.78 -0.81 29.78
CA GLY A 43 -9.65 -1.60 30.26
C GLY A 43 -9.63 -3.04 29.74
N GLY A 44 -8.43 -3.62 29.62
CA GLY A 44 -8.28 -5.02 29.22
C GLY A 44 -8.92 -6.01 30.22
N PRO A 45 -9.14 -7.29 29.84
CA PRO A 45 -9.84 -8.26 30.67
C PRO A 45 -9.25 -8.44 32.08
N GLN A 46 -7.93 -8.27 32.23
CA GLN A 46 -7.25 -8.36 33.52
C GLN A 46 -7.60 -7.19 34.44
N LEU A 47 -7.63 -5.97 33.91
CA LEU A 47 -7.96 -4.76 34.67
C LEU A 47 -9.43 -4.79 35.12
N MET A 48 -10.33 -5.13 34.20
CA MET A 48 -11.76 -5.29 34.52
C MET A 48 -12.01 -6.39 35.56
N ALA A 49 -11.32 -7.53 35.45
CA ALA A 49 -11.47 -8.60 36.44
C ALA A 49 -10.98 -8.18 37.83
N ASN A 50 -9.91 -7.38 37.91
CA ASN A 50 -9.43 -6.84 39.18
C ASN A 50 -10.38 -5.79 39.77
N TYR A 51 -10.92 -4.91 38.93
CA TYR A 51 -11.94 -3.94 39.33
C TYR A 51 -13.22 -4.62 39.87
N LEU A 52 -13.68 -5.68 39.21
CA LEU A 52 -14.84 -6.44 39.69
C LEU A 52 -14.55 -7.11 41.03
N ARG A 53 -13.34 -7.67 41.22
CA ARG A 53 -12.94 -8.37 42.45
C ARG A 53 -12.85 -7.47 43.69
N SER A 54 -12.74 -6.15 43.54
CA SER A 54 -12.71 -5.26 44.71
C SER A 54 -14.06 -5.17 45.43
N ALA A 55 -15.15 -5.59 44.79
CA ALA A 55 -16.50 -5.52 45.40
C ALA A 55 -17.36 -6.78 45.15
N TYR A 56 -17.06 -7.55 44.09
CA TYR A 56 -17.90 -8.64 43.62
C TYR A 56 -17.09 -9.90 43.28
N TRP A 57 -17.67 -11.05 43.61
CA TRP A 57 -17.19 -12.35 43.16
C TRP A 57 -18.12 -12.91 42.08
N VAL A 58 -17.82 -12.58 40.82
CA VAL A 58 -18.58 -13.06 39.68
C VAL A 58 -18.13 -14.46 39.29
N ILE A 59 -19.04 -15.43 39.29
CA ILE A 59 -18.75 -16.80 38.84
C ILE A 59 -18.40 -16.76 37.34
N GLY A 60 -17.24 -17.29 36.95
CA GLY A 60 -16.79 -17.28 35.56
C GLY A 60 -16.39 -15.89 35.02
N ALA A 61 -16.10 -14.91 35.89
CA ALA A 61 -15.81 -13.51 35.55
C ALA A 61 -14.95 -13.29 34.29
N ARG A 62 -13.86 -14.06 34.14
CA ARG A 62 -12.92 -13.91 33.02
C ARG A 62 -13.59 -14.17 31.67
N SER A 63 -14.42 -15.20 31.57
CA SER A 63 -15.14 -15.54 30.33
C SER A 63 -16.15 -14.46 29.96
N LEU A 64 -16.89 -13.96 30.96
CA LEU A 64 -17.93 -12.95 30.80
C LEU A 64 -17.34 -11.60 30.38
N VAL A 65 -16.26 -11.18 31.05
CA VAL A 65 -15.50 -9.97 30.70
C VAL A 65 -14.92 -10.09 29.28
N GLN A 66 -14.32 -11.22 28.91
CA GLN A 66 -13.81 -11.43 27.55
C GLN A 66 -14.92 -11.36 26.50
N GLN A 67 -16.08 -11.95 26.77
CA GLN A 67 -17.24 -11.90 25.88
C GLN A 67 -17.77 -10.48 25.74
N TYR A 68 -17.89 -9.74 26.84
CA TYR A 68 -18.36 -8.36 26.84
C TYR A 68 -17.42 -7.43 26.06
N VAL A 69 -16.11 -7.50 26.35
CA VAL A 69 -15.09 -6.71 25.64
C VAL A 69 -15.04 -7.04 24.14
N ARG A 70 -15.30 -8.30 23.75
CA ARG A 70 -15.39 -8.70 22.34
C ARG A 70 -16.60 -8.09 21.62
N LYS A 71 -17.72 -7.90 22.31
CA LYS A 71 -18.95 -7.29 21.77
C LYS A 71 -18.92 -5.75 21.81
N CYS A 72 -18.09 -5.16 22.67
CA CYS A 72 -17.95 -3.71 22.76
C CYS A 72 -17.40 -3.13 21.45
N VAL A 73 -18.17 -2.22 20.84
CA VAL A 73 -17.77 -1.54 19.60
C VAL A 73 -16.49 -0.73 19.80
N THR A 74 -16.37 0.04 20.88
CA THR A 74 -15.17 0.86 21.18
C THR A 74 -13.91 0.02 21.30
N CYS A 75 -13.96 -1.10 22.04
CA CYS A 75 -12.84 -2.04 22.15
C CYS A 75 -12.56 -2.76 20.84
N ALA A 76 -13.59 -3.10 20.06
CA ALA A 76 -13.41 -3.67 18.74
C ALA A 76 -12.69 -2.68 17.80
N LYS A 77 -13.00 -1.38 17.86
CA LYS A 77 -12.28 -0.33 17.10
C LYS A 77 -10.80 -0.28 17.47
N GLN A 78 -10.49 -0.32 18.76
CA GLN A 78 -9.11 -0.26 19.26
C GLN A 78 -8.32 -1.56 19.00
N ARG A 79 -8.99 -2.71 19.00
CA ARG A 79 -8.39 -4.02 18.71
C ARG A 79 -8.20 -4.29 17.21
N ALA A 80 -8.86 -3.53 16.33
CA ALA A 80 -8.99 -3.80 14.91
C ALA A 80 -7.66 -4.16 14.22
N SER A 81 -7.37 -5.47 14.15
CA SER A 81 -6.31 -6.02 13.31
C SER A 81 -6.86 -6.24 11.91
N VAL A 82 -6.19 -5.68 10.91
CA VAL A 82 -6.50 -5.93 9.49
C VAL A 82 -6.48 -7.43 9.20
N ARG A 83 -7.58 -7.97 8.68
CA ARG A 83 -7.64 -9.35 8.19
C ARG A 83 -6.92 -9.43 6.84
N ASN A 84 -5.89 -10.26 6.76
CA ASN A 84 -5.22 -10.56 5.51
C ASN A 84 -5.91 -11.78 4.89
N GLN A 85 -6.41 -11.64 3.66
CA GLN A 85 -6.94 -12.76 2.89
C GLN A 85 -5.82 -13.43 2.08
N LEU A 86 -6.04 -14.68 1.67
CA LEU A 86 -5.19 -15.36 0.69
C LEU A 86 -5.05 -14.47 -0.57
N MET A 87 -3.80 -14.22 -0.99
CA MET A 87 -3.55 -13.46 -2.22
C MET A 87 -4.23 -14.16 -3.39
N GLY A 88 -4.92 -13.38 -4.24
CA GLY A 88 -5.52 -13.92 -5.45
C GLY A 88 -4.47 -14.47 -6.39
N ALA A 89 -4.89 -15.35 -7.28
CA ALA A 89 -4.08 -15.75 -8.41
C ALA A 89 -3.51 -14.49 -9.11
N LEU A 90 -2.26 -14.57 -9.57
CA LEU A 90 -1.69 -13.51 -10.37
C LEU A 90 -2.57 -13.37 -11.63
N PRO A 91 -3.03 -12.15 -12.02
CA PRO A 91 -3.78 -11.96 -13.25
C PRO A 91 -3.07 -12.60 -14.44
N SER A 92 -3.81 -13.14 -15.41
CA SER A 92 -3.26 -13.81 -16.60
C SER A 92 -2.18 -12.98 -17.31
N VAL A 93 -2.33 -11.66 -17.34
CA VAL A 93 -1.34 -10.70 -17.87
C VAL A 93 0.04 -10.75 -17.18
N ARG A 94 0.18 -11.37 -16.01
CA ARG A 94 1.46 -11.64 -15.32
C ARG A 94 2.01 -13.05 -15.58
N CYS A 95 1.18 -13.97 -16.06
CA CYS A 95 1.53 -15.38 -16.25
C CYS A 95 1.71 -15.73 -17.73
N THR A 96 1.20 -14.90 -18.64
CA THR A 96 1.39 -15.06 -20.08
C THR A 96 2.63 -14.28 -20.52
N PRO A 97 3.62 -14.93 -21.16
CA PRO A 97 4.75 -14.24 -21.76
C PRO A 97 4.27 -13.17 -22.74
N ALA A 98 4.74 -11.94 -22.57
CA ALA A 98 4.39 -10.80 -23.40
C ALA A 98 5.60 -9.89 -23.54
N ARG A 99 5.68 -9.18 -24.67
CA ARG A 99 6.74 -8.18 -24.87
C ARG A 99 6.74 -7.16 -23.72
N PRO A 100 7.91 -6.60 -23.35
CA PRO A 100 7.98 -5.59 -22.30
C PRO A 100 7.04 -4.42 -22.57
N PHE A 101 6.45 -3.91 -21.49
CA PHE A 101 5.53 -2.77 -21.46
C PHE A 101 4.23 -2.91 -22.27
N LEU A 102 3.94 -4.06 -22.87
CA LEU A 102 2.62 -4.33 -23.48
C LEU A 102 1.48 -4.16 -22.46
N TYR A 103 1.74 -4.63 -21.23
CA TYR A 103 0.87 -4.47 -20.08
C TYR A 103 1.64 -3.71 -19.01
N SER A 104 1.13 -2.55 -18.58
CA SER A 104 1.86 -1.64 -17.69
C SER A 104 0.98 -1.04 -16.60
N GLY A 105 1.54 -0.81 -15.43
CA GLY A 105 0.93 0.04 -14.39
C GLY A 105 1.57 1.42 -14.42
N VAL A 106 0.81 2.46 -14.09
CA VAL A 106 1.32 3.82 -13.99
C VAL A 106 0.95 4.46 -12.65
N ASP A 107 1.88 5.23 -12.11
CA ASP A 107 1.73 5.92 -10.83
C ASP A 107 2.62 7.19 -10.81
N TYR A 108 2.26 8.16 -9.98
CA TYR A 108 3.03 9.39 -9.79
C TYR A 108 3.86 9.38 -8.51
N ALA A 109 5.10 9.87 -8.59
CA ALA A 109 5.92 10.22 -7.43
C ALA A 109 6.09 11.73 -7.33
N GLY A 110 5.98 12.29 -6.12
CA GLY A 110 6.20 13.71 -5.90
C GLY A 110 5.39 14.28 -4.74
N PRO A 111 5.34 15.62 -4.59
CA PRO A 111 5.99 16.61 -5.47
C PRO A 111 7.52 16.62 -5.31
N ILE A 112 8.22 17.00 -6.38
CA ILE A 112 9.67 17.30 -6.41
C ILE A 112 9.88 18.76 -6.83
N SER A 113 10.99 19.36 -6.42
CA SER A 113 11.27 20.76 -6.75
C SER A 113 12.15 20.86 -8.01
N ILE A 114 11.61 21.47 -9.07
CA ILE A 114 12.28 21.67 -10.36
C ILE A 114 12.63 23.15 -10.54
N ARG A 115 13.86 23.45 -10.94
CA ARG A 115 14.31 24.79 -11.31
C ARG A 115 14.06 25.07 -12.78
N THR A 116 13.72 26.32 -13.08
CA THR A 116 13.58 26.80 -14.46
C THR A 116 14.92 26.89 -15.19
N THR A 117 15.98 27.30 -14.49
CA THR A 117 17.33 27.42 -15.08
C THR A 117 18.43 27.22 -14.03
N LYS A 118 19.67 27.06 -14.51
CA LYS A 118 20.88 26.96 -13.69
C LYS A 118 21.19 28.33 -13.08
N GLY A 119 21.74 28.36 -11.85
CA GLY A 119 22.14 29.60 -11.17
C GLY A 119 21.42 29.87 -9.85
N ARG A 120 21.89 30.89 -9.10
CA ARG A 120 21.29 31.34 -7.84
C ARG A 120 20.11 32.28 -8.12
N GLY A 121 19.08 32.26 -7.25
CA GLY A 121 17.95 33.20 -7.31
C GLY A 121 16.81 32.82 -8.27
N HIS A 122 16.96 31.77 -9.08
CA HIS A 122 15.88 31.31 -9.96
C HIS A 122 14.81 30.53 -9.19
N ARG A 123 13.54 30.84 -9.49
CA ARG A 123 12.39 30.19 -8.86
C ARG A 123 12.35 28.70 -9.21
N SER A 124 11.95 27.92 -8.22
CA SER A 124 11.59 26.51 -8.41
C SER A 124 10.08 26.36 -8.44
N TYR A 125 9.60 25.35 -9.17
CA TYR A 125 8.20 24.97 -9.24
C TYR A 125 8.06 23.49 -8.89
N LYS A 126 6.84 23.08 -8.53
CA LYS A 126 6.53 21.69 -8.22
C LYS A 126 6.44 20.90 -9.51
N GLY A 127 7.26 19.87 -9.66
CA GLY A 127 7.12 18.84 -10.67
C GLY A 127 6.82 17.49 -10.04
N TYR A 128 6.63 16.49 -10.89
CA TYR A 128 6.34 15.12 -10.51
C TYR A 128 7.10 14.14 -11.41
N ILE A 129 7.11 12.88 -11.01
CA ILE A 129 7.72 11.79 -11.78
C ILE A 129 6.60 10.81 -12.14
N CYS A 130 6.36 10.64 -13.44
CA CYS A 130 5.48 9.61 -13.95
C CYS A 130 6.26 8.29 -14.02
N LEU A 131 5.79 7.27 -13.34
CA LEU A 131 6.47 5.98 -13.19
C LEU A 131 5.61 4.89 -13.84
N PHE A 132 6.14 4.30 -14.89
CA PHE A 132 5.54 3.13 -15.57
C PHE A 132 6.26 1.85 -15.12
N VAL A 133 5.49 0.79 -14.86
CA VAL A 133 6.02 -0.53 -14.52
C VAL A 133 5.44 -1.58 -15.44
N CYS A 134 6.29 -2.34 -16.10
CA CYS A 134 5.89 -3.48 -16.91
C CYS A 134 5.38 -4.63 -16.01
N MET A 135 4.21 -5.16 -16.33
CA MET A 135 3.58 -6.24 -15.58
C MET A 135 4.23 -7.62 -15.82
N SER A 136 4.84 -7.84 -17.00
CA SER A 136 5.50 -9.11 -17.34
C SER A 136 6.94 -9.18 -16.79
N THR A 137 7.77 -8.19 -17.08
CA THR A 137 9.22 -8.22 -16.74
C THR A 137 9.57 -7.44 -15.47
N ARG A 138 8.62 -6.68 -14.92
CA ARG A 138 8.84 -5.70 -13.85
C ARG A 138 9.78 -4.55 -14.26
N ALA A 139 10.12 -4.39 -15.54
CA ALA A 139 10.88 -3.24 -16.02
C ALA A 139 10.21 -1.92 -15.60
N ILE A 140 11.01 -0.92 -15.26
CA ILE A 140 10.54 0.40 -14.84
C ILE A 140 10.91 1.42 -15.91
N HIS A 141 10.02 2.38 -16.16
CA HIS A 141 10.29 3.56 -16.98
C HIS A 141 9.89 4.83 -16.23
N LEU A 142 10.76 5.86 -16.25
CA LEU A 142 10.60 7.08 -15.47
C LEU A 142 10.60 8.31 -16.39
N GLU A 143 9.58 9.15 -16.22
CA GLU A 143 9.44 10.40 -16.96
C GLU A 143 9.25 11.58 -16.00
N VAL A 144 9.98 12.68 -16.21
CA VAL A 144 9.72 13.93 -15.51
C VAL A 144 8.45 14.56 -16.09
N VAL A 145 7.61 15.13 -15.22
CA VAL A 145 6.48 15.98 -15.63
C VAL A 145 6.46 17.28 -14.83
N SER A 146 6.02 18.35 -15.49
CA SER A 146 5.98 19.68 -14.90
C SER A 146 4.79 19.89 -13.96
N ASP A 147 3.71 19.13 -14.12
CA ASP A 147 2.50 19.22 -13.30
C ASP A 147 1.70 17.91 -13.34
N MET A 148 0.58 17.86 -12.60
CA MET A 148 -0.38 16.74 -12.59
C MET A 148 -1.60 17.00 -13.49
N SER A 149 -1.45 17.76 -14.58
CA SER A 149 -2.53 17.89 -15.56
C SER A 149 -2.64 16.64 -16.45
N THR A 150 -3.81 16.47 -17.06
CA THR A 150 -4.03 15.46 -18.10
C THR A 150 -3.05 15.60 -19.26
N GLN A 151 -2.79 16.84 -19.71
CA GLN A 151 -1.91 17.13 -20.84
C GLN A 151 -0.45 16.76 -20.54
N ALA A 152 0.03 17.06 -19.33
CA ALA A 152 1.36 16.66 -18.91
C ALA A 152 1.51 15.13 -18.82
N PHE A 153 0.46 14.44 -18.36
CA PHE A 153 0.42 12.97 -18.39
C PHE A 153 0.47 12.44 -19.83
N LEU A 154 -0.37 12.94 -20.74
CA LEU A 154 -0.41 12.49 -22.14
C LEU A 154 0.94 12.69 -22.84
N ALA A 155 1.62 13.80 -22.57
CA ALA A 155 2.97 14.03 -23.06
C ALA A 155 3.97 12.99 -22.54
N ALA A 156 3.91 12.64 -21.24
CA ALA A 156 4.74 11.58 -20.66
C ALA A 156 4.39 10.19 -21.22
N PHE A 157 3.11 9.88 -21.39
CA PHE A 157 2.64 8.63 -21.96
C PHE A 157 3.10 8.46 -23.42
N ARG A 158 3.05 9.53 -24.23
CA ARG A 158 3.60 9.51 -25.59
C ARG A 158 5.11 9.27 -25.60
N ARG A 159 5.89 9.94 -24.74
CA ARG A 159 7.33 9.69 -24.60
C ARG A 159 7.62 8.24 -24.21
N PHE A 160 6.84 7.69 -23.27
CA PHE A 160 6.93 6.30 -22.86
C PHE A 160 6.67 5.33 -24.02
N VAL A 161 5.53 5.47 -24.72
CA VAL A 161 5.16 4.60 -25.85
C VAL A 161 6.12 4.74 -27.02
N SER A 162 6.61 5.95 -27.31
CA SER A 162 7.64 6.17 -28.34
C SER A 162 8.94 5.44 -28.05
N ARG A 163 9.31 5.27 -26.77
CA ARG A 163 10.56 4.58 -26.38
C ARG A 163 10.37 3.07 -26.16
N ARG A 164 9.20 2.65 -25.69
CA ARG A 164 8.93 1.28 -25.22
C ARG A 164 7.99 0.49 -26.13
N GLY A 165 7.46 1.13 -27.17
CA GLY A 165 6.41 0.59 -28.01
C GLY A 165 5.03 0.74 -27.38
N HIS A 166 4.01 0.37 -28.15
CA HIS A 166 2.59 0.48 -27.75
C HIS A 166 2.31 -0.19 -26.39
N CYS A 167 1.38 0.36 -25.61
CA CYS A 167 0.90 -0.24 -24.38
C CYS A 167 -0.56 -0.67 -24.60
N ALA A 168 -0.81 -1.97 -24.67
CA ALA A 168 -2.14 -2.50 -24.94
C ALA A 168 -3.07 -2.37 -23.74
N LYS A 169 -2.54 -2.56 -22.52
CA LYS A 169 -3.33 -2.41 -21.29
C LYS A 169 -2.58 -1.60 -20.24
N LEU A 170 -3.22 -0.57 -19.71
CA LEU A 170 -2.66 0.34 -18.73
C LEU A 170 -3.50 0.35 -17.45
N TRP A 171 -2.87 0.15 -16.30
CA TRP A 171 -3.53 0.25 -14.98
C TRP A 171 -3.10 1.51 -14.25
N SER A 172 -4.05 2.25 -13.68
CA SER A 172 -3.77 3.43 -12.84
C SER A 172 -4.75 3.54 -11.67
N ASP A 173 -4.45 4.39 -10.69
CA ASP A 173 -5.46 4.85 -9.74
C ASP A 173 -6.48 5.80 -10.40
N ASN A 174 -7.50 6.19 -9.63
CA ASN A 174 -8.57 7.10 -10.07
C ASN A 174 -8.19 8.59 -9.99
N GLY A 175 -6.89 8.93 -10.11
CA GLY A 175 -6.44 10.31 -10.20
C GLY A 175 -7.12 11.06 -11.35
N SER A 176 -7.52 12.31 -11.12
CA SER A 176 -8.30 13.10 -12.10
C SER A 176 -7.58 13.29 -13.44
N ASN A 177 -6.26 13.37 -13.40
CA ASN A 177 -5.37 13.41 -14.56
C ASN A 177 -5.39 12.11 -15.39
N PHE A 178 -5.41 10.96 -14.74
CA PHE A 178 -5.52 9.66 -15.41
C PHE A 178 -6.92 9.44 -15.99
N VAL A 179 -7.95 9.81 -15.23
CA VAL A 179 -9.35 9.76 -15.71
C VAL A 179 -9.53 10.66 -16.93
N GLY A 180 -8.99 11.89 -16.88
CA GLY A 180 -8.99 12.80 -18.03
C GLY A 180 -8.25 12.21 -19.23
N ALA A 181 -7.06 11.63 -19.01
CA ALA A 181 -6.25 11.07 -20.09
C ALA A 181 -6.92 9.87 -20.76
N SER A 182 -7.52 8.98 -19.97
CA SER A 182 -8.30 7.85 -20.47
C SER A 182 -9.44 8.32 -21.39
N ARG A 183 -10.15 9.38 -21.00
CA ARG A 183 -11.22 9.96 -21.81
C ARG A 183 -10.71 10.55 -23.12
N GLU A 184 -9.60 11.30 -23.09
CA GLU A 184 -9.01 11.88 -24.29
C GLU A 184 -8.52 10.80 -25.28
N LEU A 185 -7.88 9.75 -24.77
CA LEU A 185 -7.44 8.62 -25.60
C LEU A 185 -8.62 7.88 -26.25
N GLN A 186 -9.72 7.68 -25.52
CA GLN A 186 -10.93 7.07 -26.05
C GLN A 186 -11.60 7.94 -27.13
N GLN A 187 -11.62 9.27 -26.96
CA GLN A 187 -12.18 10.19 -27.94
C GLN A 187 -11.38 10.19 -29.25
N LEU A 188 -10.05 10.17 -29.18
CA LEU A 188 -9.20 10.12 -30.37
C LEU A 188 -9.43 8.87 -31.22
N ALA A 189 -9.69 7.71 -30.57
CA ALA A 189 -10.03 6.48 -31.28
C ALA A 189 -11.35 6.58 -32.06
N SER A 190 -12.27 7.46 -31.65
CA SER A 190 -13.60 7.58 -32.27
C SER A 190 -13.68 8.50 -33.51
N ILE A 191 -12.66 9.32 -33.77
CA ILE A 191 -12.74 10.42 -34.77
C ILE A 191 -12.35 9.99 -36.20
N GLN A 192 -11.57 8.92 -36.39
CA GLN A 192 -11.08 8.50 -37.72
C GLN A 192 -11.26 7.00 -37.98
N PRO A 193 -12.39 6.57 -38.56
CA PRO A 193 -12.72 5.16 -38.81
C PRO A 193 -11.71 4.43 -39.74
N ALA A 194 -11.13 5.12 -40.73
CA ALA A 194 -10.16 4.53 -41.66
C ALA A 194 -8.76 4.31 -41.03
N ILE A 195 -8.47 5.03 -39.93
CA ILE A 195 -7.27 4.82 -39.10
C ILE A 195 -7.67 3.98 -37.87
N ALA A 196 -8.96 3.73 -37.64
CA ALA A 196 -9.46 3.00 -36.49
C ALA A 196 -8.98 1.54 -36.51
N GLU A 197 -8.80 0.87 -37.65
CA GLU A 197 -8.19 -0.48 -37.66
C GLU A 197 -6.73 -0.47 -37.17
N TYR A 198 -5.94 0.54 -37.56
CA TYR A 198 -4.55 0.72 -37.11
C TYR A 198 -4.47 1.25 -35.67
N LEU A 199 -5.42 2.08 -35.25
CA LEU A 199 -5.56 2.63 -33.90
C LEU A 199 -6.22 1.65 -32.92
N GLU A 200 -7.06 0.71 -33.37
CA GLU A 200 -7.67 -0.37 -32.57
C GLU A 200 -6.60 -1.38 -32.21
N ALA A 201 -5.73 -1.75 -33.16
CA ALA A 201 -4.53 -2.55 -32.91
C ALA A 201 -3.56 -1.86 -31.94
N ASN A 202 -3.59 -0.51 -31.89
CA ASN A 202 -2.77 0.33 -31.01
C ASN A 202 -3.57 1.01 -29.90
N ASN A 203 -4.79 0.55 -29.59
CA ASN A 203 -5.58 1.20 -28.56
C ASN A 203 -5.09 0.74 -27.18
N THR A 204 -5.07 1.65 -26.22
CA THR A 204 -4.72 1.31 -24.85
C THR A 204 -6.00 1.09 -24.07
N GLU A 205 -6.29 -0.17 -23.72
CA GLU A 205 -7.35 -0.51 -22.77
C GLU A 205 -6.94 -0.02 -21.38
N TRP A 206 -7.74 0.88 -20.82
CA TRP A 206 -7.45 1.50 -19.53
C TRP A 206 -8.23 0.83 -18.39
N HIS A 207 -7.52 0.44 -17.34
CA HIS A 207 -8.09 -0.17 -16.16
C HIS A 207 -7.84 0.67 -14.90
N PHE A 208 -8.91 1.11 -14.25
CA PHE A 208 -8.81 1.84 -12.99
C PHE A 208 -8.84 0.88 -11.80
N ILE A 209 -7.80 0.90 -10.96
CA ILE A 209 -7.78 0.08 -9.74
C ILE A 209 -8.75 0.67 -8.70
N PRO A 210 -9.47 -0.18 -7.94
CA PRO A 210 -10.36 0.31 -6.89
C PRO A 210 -9.59 1.16 -5.86
N PRO A 211 -10.19 2.26 -5.36
CA PRO A 211 -9.51 3.10 -4.38
C PRO A 211 -9.12 2.32 -3.13
N HIS A 212 -7.89 2.54 -2.65
CA HIS A 212 -7.30 1.88 -1.48
C HIS A 212 -7.18 0.35 -1.57
N ALA A 213 -7.02 -0.24 -2.76
CA ALA A 213 -6.88 -1.68 -2.98
C ALA A 213 -5.44 -2.16 -3.29
N PRO A 214 -4.49 -2.10 -2.32
CA PRO A 214 -3.09 -2.50 -2.54
C PRO A 214 -2.90 -4.00 -2.86
N ASN A 215 -3.95 -4.80 -2.69
CA ASN A 215 -3.90 -6.25 -2.85
C ASN A 215 -3.94 -6.71 -4.31
N PHE A 216 -4.49 -5.93 -5.25
CA PHE A 216 -4.45 -6.29 -6.67
C PHE A 216 -3.03 -6.17 -7.25
N GLY A 217 -2.14 -5.54 -6.49
CA GLY A 217 -0.83 -5.14 -6.94
C GLY A 217 0.39 -5.60 -6.16
N GLY A 218 0.24 -6.55 -5.23
CA GLY A 218 1.20 -6.81 -4.14
C GLY A 218 2.69 -6.98 -4.47
N LEU A 219 3.08 -7.21 -5.73
CA LEU A 219 4.48 -7.26 -6.16
C LEU A 219 4.95 -6.02 -6.93
N TRP A 220 4.08 -5.39 -7.74
CA TRP A 220 4.42 -4.16 -8.44
C TRP A 220 4.41 -2.98 -7.46
N GLU A 221 3.46 -2.95 -6.53
CA GLU A 221 3.37 -1.90 -5.51
C GLU A 221 4.57 -1.87 -4.57
N ALA A 222 5.13 -3.03 -4.21
CA ALA A 222 6.33 -3.09 -3.39
C ALA A 222 7.53 -2.46 -4.12
N GLY A 223 7.70 -2.75 -5.42
CA GLY A 223 8.75 -2.18 -6.27
C GLY A 223 8.57 -0.69 -6.51
N VAL A 224 7.35 -0.24 -6.82
CA VAL A 224 6.99 1.17 -6.99
C VAL A 224 7.20 1.94 -5.69
N LYS A 225 6.67 1.45 -4.57
CA LYS A 225 6.79 2.09 -3.25
C LYS A 225 8.25 2.24 -2.83
N SER A 226 9.07 1.20 -3.05
CA SER A 226 10.51 1.26 -2.76
C SER A 226 11.20 2.30 -3.65
N THR A 227 10.90 2.32 -4.95
CA THR A 227 11.47 3.28 -5.90
C THR A 227 11.13 4.72 -5.51
N LYS A 228 9.85 5.01 -5.25
CA LYS A 228 9.36 6.30 -4.76
C LYS A 228 10.07 6.73 -3.48
N PHE A 229 10.21 5.80 -2.53
CA PHE A 229 10.85 6.04 -1.24
C PHE A 229 12.32 6.47 -1.39
N HIS A 230 13.09 5.81 -2.26
CA HIS A 230 14.48 6.16 -2.50
C HIS A 230 14.62 7.46 -3.29
N LEU A 231 13.83 7.65 -4.35
CA LEU A 231 13.83 8.89 -5.12
C LEU A 231 13.59 10.10 -4.22
N LYS A 232 12.56 10.06 -3.37
CA LYS A 232 12.25 11.15 -2.43
C LYS A 232 13.41 11.47 -1.48
N ARG A 233 14.12 10.46 -0.97
CA ARG A 233 15.24 10.65 -0.04
C ARG A 233 16.53 11.12 -0.71
N VAL A 234 16.79 10.67 -1.93
CA VAL A 234 17.99 11.03 -2.68
C VAL A 234 17.86 12.44 -3.23
N ILE A 235 16.67 12.79 -3.73
CA ILE A 235 16.38 14.15 -4.18
C ILE A 235 16.30 15.10 -2.98
N GLY A 236 15.54 14.74 -1.94
CA GLY A 236 15.37 15.58 -0.75
C GLY A 236 14.89 16.99 -1.13
N ASP A 237 15.53 18.01 -0.54
CA ASP A 237 15.27 19.42 -0.84
C ASP A 237 16.13 19.96 -2.01
N SER A 238 16.87 19.07 -2.68
CA SER A 238 17.69 19.45 -3.82
C SER A 238 16.80 19.92 -4.97
N THR A 239 17.25 20.96 -5.65
CA THR A 239 16.55 21.56 -6.78
C THR A 239 17.35 21.32 -8.05
N LEU A 240 16.82 20.48 -8.93
CA LEU A 240 17.40 20.15 -10.24
C LEU A 240 16.64 20.89 -11.34
N THR A 241 17.31 21.26 -12.43
CA THR A 241 16.60 21.68 -13.66
C THR A 241 15.88 20.48 -14.27
N TYR A 242 14.96 20.74 -15.19
CA TYR A 242 14.24 19.67 -15.91
C TYR A 242 15.22 18.72 -16.62
N GLU A 243 16.26 19.26 -17.25
CA GLU A 243 17.32 18.51 -17.95
C GLU A 243 18.14 17.64 -16.97
N GLU A 244 18.56 18.21 -15.85
CA GLU A 244 19.32 17.49 -14.82
C GLU A 244 18.48 16.38 -14.18
N MET A 245 17.20 16.64 -13.92
CA MET A 245 16.27 15.64 -13.40
C MET A 245 16.04 14.52 -14.42
N THR A 246 15.83 14.85 -15.70
CA THR A 246 15.67 13.86 -16.78
C THR A 246 16.88 12.95 -16.87
N THR A 247 18.08 13.53 -16.84
CA THR A 247 19.35 12.77 -16.85
C THR A 247 19.46 11.86 -15.64
N PHE A 248 19.19 12.38 -14.44
CA PHE A 248 19.21 11.63 -13.20
C PHE A 248 18.24 10.44 -13.22
N LEU A 249 17.00 10.66 -13.67
CA LEU A 249 15.98 9.60 -13.72
C LEU A 249 16.33 8.52 -14.74
N ASN A 250 16.88 8.88 -15.90
CA ASN A 250 17.32 7.88 -16.89
C ASN A 250 18.42 6.97 -16.32
N GLN A 251 19.37 7.54 -15.55
CA GLN A 251 20.41 6.76 -14.89
C GLN A 251 19.86 5.88 -13.74
N VAL A 252 18.86 6.39 -13.00
CA VAL A 252 18.16 5.60 -11.98
C VAL A 252 17.35 4.46 -12.62
N GLU A 253 16.70 4.71 -13.76
CA GLU A 253 15.97 3.71 -14.52
C GLU A 253 16.89 2.56 -14.95
N ALA A 254 18.08 2.88 -15.48
CA ALA A 254 19.12 1.92 -15.79
C ALA A 254 19.51 1.06 -14.57
N CYS A 255 19.76 1.70 -13.43
CA CYS A 255 20.03 1.00 -12.16
C CYS A 255 18.90 0.05 -11.74
N LEU A 256 17.65 0.51 -11.83
CA LEU A 256 16.52 -0.31 -11.43
C LEU A 256 16.35 -1.51 -12.38
N ASN A 257 16.60 -1.33 -13.67
CA ASN A 257 16.44 -2.38 -14.68
C ASN A 257 17.64 -3.33 -14.78
N SER A 258 18.76 -3.06 -14.10
CA SER A 258 19.90 -3.99 -14.00
C SER A 258 19.73 -5.03 -12.87
N ARG A 259 18.62 -4.98 -12.14
CA ARG A 259 18.37 -5.85 -10.99
C ARG A 259 18.04 -7.31 -11.40
N PRO A 260 18.54 -8.32 -10.65
CA PRO A 260 18.14 -9.72 -10.83
C PRO A 260 16.64 -9.94 -10.62
N ILE A 261 15.99 -10.70 -11.50
CA ILE A 261 14.57 -11.11 -11.37
C ILE A 261 14.46 -12.40 -10.54
N SER A 262 15.47 -13.28 -10.64
CA SER A 262 15.58 -14.54 -9.91
C SER A 262 16.60 -14.45 -8.76
N VAL A 263 16.54 -15.43 -7.85
CA VAL A 263 17.56 -15.64 -6.82
C VAL A 263 18.86 -16.07 -7.50
N ILE A 264 19.98 -15.50 -7.07
CA ILE A 264 21.31 -15.88 -7.55
C ILE A 264 21.84 -16.96 -6.62
N ASN A 265 22.09 -18.17 -7.14
CA ASN A 265 22.83 -19.20 -6.41
C ASN A 265 24.31 -19.06 -6.75
N PHE A 266 25.07 -18.41 -5.87
CA PHE A 266 26.51 -18.16 -6.07
C PHE A 266 27.40 -19.41 -5.89
N THR A 267 26.80 -20.59 -5.66
CA THR A 267 27.50 -21.83 -5.31
C THR A 267 27.90 -22.69 -6.51
N ASP A 268 27.37 -22.42 -7.71
CA ASP A 268 27.68 -23.21 -8.91
C ASP A 268 28.33 -22.32 -10.00
N PRO A 269 29.63 -22.50 -10.31
CA PRO A 269 30.35 -21.73 -11.32
C PRO A 269 29.82 -21.89 -12.76
N GLY A 270 28.91 -22.83 -13.02
CA GLY A 270 28.29 -23.07 -14.33
C GLY A 270 26.89 -22.48 -14.52
N GLU A 271 26.27 -21.90 -13.48
CA GLU A 271 24.93 -21.34 -13.61
C GLU A 271 24.93 -20.02 -14.42
N PRO A 272 23.95 -19.84 -15.33
CA PRO A 272 23.83 -18.61 -16.10
C PRO A 272 23.58 -17.41 -15.18
N LEU A 273 24.18 -16.27 -15.54
CA LEU A 273 23.94 -14.99 -14.85
C LEU A 273 22.43 -14.72 -14.73
N PRO A 274 21.99 -14.13 -13.60
CA PRO A 274 20.57 -13.91 -13.38
C PRO A 274 19.97 -12.99 -14.45
N LEU A 275 18.79 -13.36 -14.93
CA LEU A 275 18.00 -12.52 -15.82
C LEU A 275 17.63 -11.21 -15.11
N THR A 276 17.75 -10.11 -15.84
CA THR A 276 17.42 -8.75 -15.39
C THR A 276 16.37 -8.15 -16.31
N PRO A 277 15.57 -7.15 -15.89
CA PRO A 277 14.67 -6.46 -16.80
C PRO A 277 15.39 -5.89 -18.03
N GLY A 278 16.65 -5.47 -17.87
CA GLY A 278 17.51 -5.00 -18.98
C GLY A 278 17.61 -5.99 -20.13
N HIS A 279 17.79 -7.29 -19.83
CA HIS A 279 17.86 -8.33 -20.87
C HIS A 279 16.62 -8.35 -21.76
N PHE A 280 15.44 -8.07 -21.21
CA PHE A 280 14.21 -8.00 -22.00
C PHE A 280 14.09 -6.69 -22.79
N LEU A 281 14.72 -5.61 -22.32
CA LEU A 281 14.62 -4.29 -22.96
C LEU A 281 15.62 -4.10 -24.10
N ILE A 282 16.86 -4.58 -23.92
CA ILE A 282 17.96 -4.34 -24.86
C ILE A 282 18.77 -5.61 -25.19
N GLY A 283 18.38 -6.79 -24.68
CA GLY A 283 19.09 -8.04 -24.90
C GLY A 283 20.22 -8.33 -23.90
N GLU A 284 20.60 -7.36 -23.07
CA GLU A 284 21.70 -7.46 -22.10
C GLU A 284 21.41 -6.67 -20.80
N PRO A 285 22.17 -6.87 -19.71
CA PRO A 285 22.04 -6.04 -18.51
C PRO A 285 22.34 -4.57 -18.85
N ILE A 286 21.46 -3.65 -18.43
CA ILE A 286 21.73 -2.22 -18.58
C ILE A 286 22.79 -1.80 -17.57
N ILE A 287 23.95 -1.35 -18.05
CA ILE A 287 25.06 -0.87 -17.21
C ILE A 287 25.20 0.64 -17.42
N ASN A 288 25.23 1.38 -16.31
CA ASN A 288 25.54 2.82 -16.37
C ASN A 288 27.01 3.04 -16.70
N VAL A 289 27.30 4.09 -17.46
CA VAL A 289 28.68 4.52 -17.74
C VAL A 289 29.41 4.78 -16.42
N PRO A 290 30.61 4.20 -16.20
CA PRO A 290 31.39 4.43 -14.99
C PRO A 290 31.72 5.90 -14.79
N ASP A 291 31.62 6.39 -13.54
CA ASP A 291 32.00 7.75 -13.17
C ASP A 291 32.86 7.75 -11.89
N LYS A 292 33.57 8.85 -11.64
CA LYS A 292 34.39 9.04 -10.43
C LYS A 292 33.51 8.99 -9.18
N ASN A 293 34.05 8.44 -8.09
CA ASN A 293 33.32 8.33 -6.84
C ASN A 293 33.26 9.67 -6.10
N TYR A 294 32.05 10.21 -5.93
CA TYR A 294 31.79 11.50 -5.29
C TYR A 294 31.11 11.37 -3.91
N LYS A 295 30.98 10.14 -3.37
CA LYS A 295 30.23 9.87 -2.14
C LYS A 295 30.74 10.63 -0.91
N SER A 296 32.06 10.83 -0.81
CA SER A 296 32.74 11.52 0.29
C SER A 296 33.01 13.00 0.02
N SER A 297 32.77 13.48 -1.20
CA SER A 297 33.02 14.88 -1.56
C SER A 297 32.05 15.82 -0.83
N ASN A 298 32.48 17.04 -0.48
CA ASN A 298 31.56 18.04 0.07
C ASN A 298 30.65 18.59 -1.05
N VAL A 299 29.34 18.70 -0.81
CA VAL A 299 28.33 19.15 -1.78
C VAL A 299 28.69 20.53 -2.35
N SER A 300 29.25 21.42 -1.52
CA SER A 300 29.55 22.80 -1.88
C SER A 300 30.60 22.95 -2.99
N TYR A 301 31.47 21.96 -3.18
CA TYR A 301 32.56 21.99 -4.17
C TYR A 301 32.22 21.23 -5.46
N LEU A 302 31.04 20.60 -5.53
CA LEU A 302 30.65 19.83 -6.70
C LEU A 302 30.11 20.74 -7.79
N THR A 303 30.56 20.51 -9.02
CA THR A 303 29.85 21.04 -10.19
C THR A 303 28.46 20.39 -10.27
N ARG A 304 27.54 20.99 -11.04
CA ARG A 304 26.18 20.45 -11.21
C ARG A 304 26.17 19.01 -11.72
N TRP A 305 27.06 18.71 -12.67
CA TRP A 305 27.25 17.35 -13.16
C TRP A 305 27.65 16.39 -12.03
N GLN A 306 28.72 16.71 -11.30
CA GLN A 306 29.22 15.87 -10.21
C GLN A 306 28.19 15.68 -9.09
N PHE A 307 27.37 16.71 -8.84
CA PHE A 307 26.26 16.63 -7.89
C PHE A 307 25.21 15.59 -8.32
N VAL A 308 24.80 15.59 -9.59
CA VAL A 308 23.87 14.57 -10.15
C VAL A 308 24.49 13.16 -10.05
N GLN A 309 25.77 13.01 -10.36
CA GLN A 309 26.47 11.72 -10.29
C GLN A 309 26.58 11.20 -8.85
N ARG A 310 26.83 12.09 -7.88
CA ARG A 310 26.78 11.75 -6.46
C ARG A 310 25.37 11.31 -6.01
N MET A 311 24.32 11.96 -6.52
CA MET A 311 22.93 11.55 -6.22
C MET A 311 22.67 10.14 -6.73
N LEU A 312 23.07 9.81 -7.96
CA LEU A 312 22.96 8.45 -8.51
C LEU A 312 23.69 7.42 -7.64
N GLN A 313 24.93 7.71 -7.25
CA GLN A 313 25.74 6.84 -6.39
C GLN A 313 25.10 6.62 -5.00
N SER A 314 24.43 7.65 -4.48
CA SER A 314 23.68 7.58 -3.22
C SER A 314 22.41 6.75 -3.35
N PHE A 315 21.71 6.88 -4.49
CA PHE A 315 20.56 6.05 -4.83
C PHE A 315 20.96 4.58 -4.88
N TRP A 316 21.98 4.24 -5.68
CA TRP A 316 22.44 2.86 -5.86
C TRP A 316 22.79 2.21 -4.52
N LYS A 317 23.55 2.89 -3.66
CA LYS A 317 23.96 2.36 -2.34
C LYS A 317 22.73 2.02 -1.48
N ARG A 318 21.79 2.95 -1.34
CA ARG A 318 20.62 2.78 -0.47
C ARG A 318 19.65 1.72 -1.01
N TRP A 319 19.39 1.77 -2.31
CA TRP A 319 18.49 0.83 -2.97
C TRP A 319 19.04 -0.59 -2.98
N SER A 320 20.31 -0.80 -3.34
CA SER A 320 20.92 -2.14 -3.40
C SER A 320 20.95 -2.83 -2.02
N GLN A 321 21.28 -2.10 -0.95
CA GLN A 321 21.27 -2.63 0.42
C GLN A 321 19.88 -3.12 0.84
N GLU A 322 18.83 -2.34 0.58
CA GLU A 322 17.46 -2.73 0.91
C GLU A 322 16.93 -3.84 0.00
N TYR A 323 17.28 -3.81 -1.29
CA TYR A 323 16.85 -4.81 -2.27
C TYR A 323 17.41 -6.21 -1.95
N LEU A 324 18.71 -6.29 -1.69
CA LEU A 324 19.39 -7.55 -1.34
C LEU A 324 18.84 -8.14 -0.03
N SER A 325 18.58 -7.29 0.98
CA SER A 325 18.00 -7.70 2.26
C SER A 325 16.59 -8.28 2.12
N LYS A 326 15.81 -7.82 1.12
CA LYS A 326 14.46 -8.32 0.84
C LYS A 326 14.47 -9.64 0.05
N LEU A 327 15.44 -9.85 -0.85
CA LEU A 327 15.58 -11.11 -1.59
C LEU A 327 15.90 -12.32 -0.70
N MET A 328 16.50 -12.08 0.48
CA MET A 328 16.85 -13.14 1.43
C MET A 328 15.69 -13.60 2.34
N ASN A 329 14.59 -12.84 2.45
CA ASN A 329 13.52 -13.11 3.42
C ASN A 329 12.22 -13.60 2.75
N ARG A 330 11.75 -14.81 3.10
CA ARG A 330 10.42 -15.33 2.73
C ARG A 330 9.36 -14.79 3.70
N TYR A 331 8.35 -14.08 3.20
CA TYR A 331 7.28 -13.49 4.01
C TYR A 331 5.90 -14.08 3.65
N LYS A 332 5.34 -14.88 4.57
CA LYS A 332 3.89 -15.10 4.84
C LYS A 332 3.10 -16.14 4.01
N TRP A 333 2.87 -17.30 4.63
CA TRP A 333 1.86 -18.31 4.28
C TRP A 333 1.46 -19.05 5.58
N ALA A 334 0.22 -18.95 6.09
CA ALA A 334 -0.20 -19.84 7.19
C ALA A 334 -1.72 -20.02 7.43
N SER A 335 -2.62 -19.05 7.16
CA SER A 335 -4.03 -19.24 7.54
C SER A 335 -5.07 -18.45 6.73
N GLN A 336 -6.20 -19.11 6.45
CA GLN A 336 -7.40 -18.56 5.81
C GLN A 336 -8.31 -17.90 6.86
N VAL A 337 -8.89 -16.74 6.56
CA VAL A 337 -9.77 -15.98 7.46
C VAL A 337 -11.17 -15.90 6.87
N PRO A 338 -12.27 -15.96 7.66
CA PRO A 338 -13.64 -15.91 7.14
C PRO A 338 -13.95 -14.65 6.33
N GLU A 339 -14.67 -14.81 5.22
CA GLU A 339 -15.12 -13.73 4.32
C GLU A 339 -16.24 -12.86 4.93
N PRO A 340 -16.32 -11.56 4.58
CA PRO A 340 -17.46 -10.71 4.94
C PRO A 340 -18.73 -11.07 4.15
N ASN A 341 -19.90 -10.97 4.79
CA ASN A 341 -21.21 -11.22 4.20
C ASN A 341 -21.94 -9.94 3.78
N VAL A 342 -22.87 -10.06 2.82
CA VAL A 342 -23.79 -8.96 2.49
C VAL A 342 -24.64 -8.71 3.73
N GLY A 343 -24.72 -7.45 4.17
CA GLY A 343 -25.35 -7.05 5.42
C GLY A 343 -24.36 -6.74 6.55
N ASP A 344 -23.12 -7.25 6.50
CA ASP A 344 -22.15 -7.01 7.57
C ASP A 344 -21.82 -5.52 7.72
N VAL A 345 -21.80 -5.05 8.97
CA VAL A 345 -21.33 -3.71 9.32
C VAL A 345 -19.82 -3.74 9.55
N VAL A 346 -19.09 -2.89 8.84
CA VAL A 346 -17.63 -2.85 8.86
C VAL A 346 -17.11 -1.44 9.15
N LEU A 347 -15.96 -1.35 9.82
CA LEU A 347 -15.13 -0.14 9.83
C LEU A 347 -14.19 -0.13 8.62
N ILE A 348 -14.12 1.02 7.97
CA ILE A 348 -13.29 1.27 6.79
C ILE A 348 -12.02 1.97 7.26
N LYS A 349 -10.90 1.26 7.20
CA LYS A 349 -9.60 1.78 7.59
C LYS A 349 -9.08 2.79 6.58
N GLU A 350 -8.77 3.99 7.06
CA GLU A 350 -8.03 5.03 6.33
C GLU A 350 -6.67 5.22 6.98
N ASP A 351 -5.60 5.21 6.17
CA ASP A 351 -4.22 5.15 6.67
C ASP A 351 -3.78 6.43 7.40
N ASP A 352 -4.42 7.57 7.10
CA ASP A 352 -4.09 8.89 7.66
C ASP A 352 -4.99 9.31 8.85
N LEU A 353 -5.93 8.45 9.27
CA LEU A 353 -6.87 8.75 10.35
C LEU A 353 -6.68 7.79 11.53
N PRO A 354 -6.79 8.29 12.78
CA PRO A 354 -6.80 7.43 13.96
C PRO A 354 -8.04 6.51 13.94
N PRO A 355 -7.99 5.31 14.55
CA PRO A 355 -9.08 4.33 14.52
C PRO A 355 -10.45 4.85 14.99
N SER A 356 -10.47 5.89 15.81
CA SER A 356 -11.70 6.56 16.27
C SER A 356 -12.45 7.32 15.17
N ARG A 357 -11.76 7.70 14.08
CA ARG A 357 -12.30 8.47 12.96
C ARG A 357 -12.57 7.62 11.70
N TRP A 358 -12.33 6.32 11.75
CA TRP A 358 -12.64 5.43 10.62
C TRP A 358 -14.13 5.36 10.33
N LEU A 359 -14.48 5.41 9.04
CA LEU A 359 -15.86 5.42 8.57
C LEU A 359 -16.54 4.07 8.81
N LEU A 360 -17.85 4.10 9.06
CA LEU A 360 -18.72 2.92 9.09
C LEU A 360 -19.32 2.70 7.71
N GLY A 361 -19.40 1.44 7.30
CA GLY A 361 -20.08 1.03 6.07
C GLY A 361 -20.80 -0.30 6.25
N ARG A 362 -21.87 -0.51 5.47
CA ARG A 362 -22.57 -1.79 5.34
C ARG A 362 -22.21 -2.44 4.02
N VAL A 363 -21.85 -3.72 4.03
CA VAL A 363 -21.60 -4.49 2.80
C VAL A 363 -22.91 -4.66 2.04
N ILE A 364 -22.95 -4.19 0.80
CA ILE A 364 -24.14 -4.31 -0.07
C ILE A 364 -23.92 -5.29 -1.23
N GLU A 365 -22.66 -5.60 -1.58
CA GLU A 365 -22.34 -6.45 -2.72
C GLU A 365 -20.93 -7.05 -2.55
N LYS A 366 -20.75 -8.31 -2.97
CA LYS A 366 -19.45 -9.00 -3.02
C LYS A 366 -18.96 -9.08 -4.46
N HIS A 367 -17.64 -8.90 -4.66
CA HIS A 367 -16.96 -9.08 -5.95
C HIS A 367 -15.95 -10.24 -5.81
N PRO A 368 -16.39 -11.51 -5.95
CA PRO A 368 -15.49 -12.66 -5.93
C PRO A 368 -14.56 -12.64 -7.15
N GLY A 369 -13.32 -13.08 -6.96
CA GLY A 369 -12.39 -13.32 -8.09
C GLY A 369 -12.66 -14.64 -8.79
N ASP A 370 -11.86 -14.97 -9.81
CA ASP A 370 -11.97 -16.22 -10.58
C ASP A 370 -11.79 -17.49 -9.71
N ASP A 371 -11.14 -17.35 -8.55
CA ASP A 371 -10.97 -18.40 -7.54
C ASP A 371 -12.12 -18.47 -6.51
N ASN A 372 -13.22 -17.75 -6.77
CA ASN A 372 -14.39 -17.63 -5.92
C ASN A 372 -14.12 -17.05 -4.51
N VAL A 373 -12.96 -16.38 -4.32
CA VAL A 373 -12.60 -15.72 -3.05
C VAL A 373 -12.89 -14.22 -3.11
N THR A 374 -13.63 -13.71 -2.12
CA THR A 374 -14.06 -12.31 -2.08
C THR A 374 -12.97 -11.39 -1.56
N ARG A 375 -12.38 -10.57 -2.44
CA ARG A 375 -11.31 -9.61 -2.10
C ARG A 375 -11.74 -8.15 -2.17
N VAL A 376 -12.84 -7.86 -2.84
CA VAL A 376 -13.43 -6.51 -2.95
C VAL A 376 -14.91 -6.61 -2.62
N VAL A 377 -15.40 -5.58 -1.91
CA VAL A 377 -16.82 -5.42 -1.61
C VAL A 377 -17.26 -4.00 -1.92
N THR A 378 -18.52 -3.84 -2.32
CA THR A 378 -19.19 -2.53 -2.38
C THR A 378 -19.79 -2.25 -1.00
N LEU A 379 -19.52 -1.05 -0.47
CA LEU A 379 -19.98 -0.60 0.84
C LEU A 379 -20.88 0.62 0.70
N ARG A 380 -21.97 0.66 1.47
CA ARG A 380 -22.79 1.86 1.66
C ARG A 380 -22.37 2.54 2.97
N THR A 381 -21.87 3.76 2.86
CA THR A 381 -21.61 4.66 4.01
C THR A 381 -22.79 5.63 4.19
N LYS A 382 -22.71 6.51 5.20
CA LYS A 382 -23.75 7.53 5.42
C LYS A 382 -23.92 8.51 4.25
N THR A 383 -22.86 8.76 3.48
CA THR A 383 -22.83 9.80 2.44
C THR A 383 -22.61 9.27 1.03
N SER A 384 -22.04 8.07 0.87
CA SER A 384 -21.63 7.55 -0.44
C SER A 384 -21.57 6.04 -0.50
N VAL A 385 -21.60 5.51 -1.73
CA VAL A 385 -21.31 4.11 -2.03
C VAL A 385 -19.88 4.00 -2.54
N ILE A 386 -19.05 3.18 -1.90
CA ILE A 386 -17.63 3.06 -2.21
C ILE A 386 -17.19 1.60 -2.30
N LYS A 387 -16.26 1.29 -3.20
CA LYS A 387 -15.59 -0.02 -3.27
C LYS A 387 -14.32 -0.01 -2.45
N ARG A 388 -14.08 -1.08 -1.67
CA ARG A 388 -12.88 -1.24 -0.83
C ARG A 388 -12.41 -2.69 -0.81
N PRO A 389 -11.10 -2.95 -0.69
CA PRO A 389 -10.61 -4.31 -0.49
C PRO A 389 -10.96 -4.80 0.92
N THR A 390 -11.10 -6.12 1.07
CA THR A 390 -11.37 -6.74 2.37
C THR A 390 -10.24 -6.53 3.39
N SER A 391 -9.00 -6.28 2.94
CA SER A 391 -7.86 -5.92 3.82
C SER A 391 -7.93 -4.51 4.41
N LYS A 392 -8.88 -3.68 4.01
CA LYS A 392 -9.12 -2.37 4.65
C LYS A 392 -10.34 -2.39 5.56
N LEU A 393 -10.93 -3.57 5.80
CA LEU A 393 -12.18 -3.70 6.55
C LEU A 393 -11.96 -4.40 7.88
N CYS A 394 -12.63 -3.89 8.90
CA CYS A 394 -12.78 -4.56 10.18
C CYS A 394 -14.26 -4.83 10.43
N ILE A 395 -14.66 -6.10 10.43
CA ILE A 395 -16.04 -6.52 10.70
C ILE A 395 -16.37 -6.21 12.17
N LEU A 396 -17.47 -5.51 12.40
CA LEU A 396 -17.97 -5.24 13.74
C LEU A 396 -18.90 -6.37 14.20
N PRO A 397 -18.88 -6.72 15.49
CA PRO A 397 -19.74 -7.75 16.07
C PRO A 397 -21.16 -7.22 16.31
N ILE A 398 -21.80 -6.71 15.25
CA ILE A 398 -23.16 -6.17 15.29
C ILE A 398 -24.02 -7.11 14.46
N SER A 399 -24.87 -7.89 15.11
CA SER A 399 -25.96 -8.61 14.45
C SER A 399 -27.06 -7.61 14.10
N ASP A 400 -27.68 -7.74 12.93
CA ASP A 400 -28.90 -6.99 12.60
C ASP A 400 -29.97 -7.24 13.68
N PRO A 401 -30.77 -6.22 14.04
CA PRO A 401 -31.82 -6.32 15.05
C PRO A 401 -32.92 -7.33 14.70
#